data_AF-A0A9W8TAE7-F1
#
_entry.id   AF-A0A9W8TAE7-F1
#
_cell.length_a   1.000
_cell.length_b   1.000
_cell.length_c   1.000
_cell.angle_alpha   90.00
_cell.angle_beta   90.00
_cell.angle_gamma   90.00
#
_symmetry.space_group_name_H-M   'P 1'
#
loop_
_entity.id
_entity.type
_entity.pdbx_description
1 polymer ?
#
loop_
_entity_poly.entity_id
_entity_poly.type
_entity_poly.pdbx_seq_one_letter_code
_entity_poly.pdbx_strand_id
1 'polypeptide(L)'
;MTHRVSRRAEAAKTERAALGSAILFSYPELATIAGVQGMIVYSLSAALPILMFGYLGPVIRRRCPEGFVLTEWTRQRYGTLTMLYLSFMTLVTLFLYMVSELSAIGQVVTALTGLDGLPVMIVQCVITTIYTSLGGFRISFLTDVIQGAMVIGLVILATITIGAKTSIDRSLIDSSGLLEANLLGWQLLYIFPVAILTNSFFLSSFWLRTFASKTDKDLHLGTVIATGVVLCILTLVGSTGLIAVWSGALQGDEVASSGAIAFFALLERLPSWVVGIVLVMVVTLSTAAFDSLQSAMVSSASNDLFRNKLNVWFIRGGVVLVIIPVIVLALKAPSILQIYLITDLISAATIPVLCIGLIKSCYWWRGFEVVVGGLGGILTVFLFGLVYYGNAQEAGELLLLQNGLYGNDWSAFGAFVAAPVGGILWGVGALVLRLSVQFVMAKARGHRFDALDRPLERPESRETDEPAENLVSATTGKFF
;
A
#
# COMPACT_ATOMS: atom_id res chain seq x y z
N MET A 1 -37.34 -15.76 1.92
CA MET A 1 -37.20 -14.28 1.85
C MET A 1 -36.38 -13.70 3.01
N THR A 2 -36.44 -14.31 4.19
CA THR A 2 -35.64 -14.01 5.41
C THR A 2 -34.13 -14.24 5.28
N HIS A 3 -33.68 -15.16 4.40
CA HIS A 3 -32.25 -15.47 4.20
C HIS A 3 -31.49 -14.48 3.30
N ARG A 4 -32.20 -13.59 2.58
CA ARG A 4 -31.61 -12.55 1.72
C ARG A 4 -31.40 -11.21 2.45
N VAL A 5 -32.08 -11.00 3.57
CA VAL A 5 -31.96 -9.76 4.37
C VAL A 5 -30.73 -9.82 5.29
N SER A 6 -30.35 -11.00 5.81
CA SER A 6 -29.12 -11.12 6.62
C SER A 6 -27.84 -10.91 5.81
N ARG A 7 -27.78 -11.40 4.56
CA ARG A 7 -26.67 -11.13 3.62
C ARG A 7 -26.56 -9.67 3.18
N ARG A 8 -27.66 -8.91 3.24
CA ARG A 8 -27.67 -7.46 2.95
C ARG A 8 -27.13 -6.64 4.12
N ALA A 9 -27.37 -7.08 5.35
CA ALA A 9 -26.77 -6.49 6.55
C ALA A 9 -25.28 -6.85 6.71
N GLU A 10 -24.84 -8.02 6.24
CA GLU A 10 -23.42 -8.40 6.20
C GLU A 10 -22.63 -7.55 5.19
N ALA A 11 -23.15 -7.36 3.97
CA ALA A 11 -22.47 -6.53 2.97
C ALA A 11 -22.35 -5.05 3.39
N ALA A 12 -23.32 -4.51 4.14
CA ALA A 12 -23.28 -3.15 4.69
C ALA A 12 -22.45 -3.03 5.99
N LYS A 13 -22.06 -4.15 6.63
CA LYS A 13 -21.16 -4.18 7.80
C LYS A 13 -19.67 -4.28 7.42
N THR A 14 -19.36 -4.40 6.13
CA THR A 14 -18.03 -4.82 5.62
C THR A 14 -17.25 -3.63 5.06
N GLU A 15 -17.07 -2.57 5.85
CA GLU A 15 -16.20 -1.45 5.49
C GLU A 15 -15.31 -1.06 6.66
N ARG A 16 -14.30 -1.87 6.93
CA ARG A 16 -13.24 -1.53 7.88
C ARG A 16 -11.92 -1.93 7.27
N ALA A 17 -11.06 -0.92 7.11
CA ALA A 17 -9.87 -0.95 6.28
C ALA A 17 -8.79 -1.88 6.85
N ALA A 18 -7.96 -2.41 5.94
CA ALA A 18 -6.72 -3.13 6.24
C ALA A 18 -5.68 -2.12 6.75
N LEU A 19 -5.89 -1.62 7.97
CA LEU A 19 -4.94 -0.77 8.67
C LEU A 19 -4.18 -1.69 9.62
N GLY A 20 -2.90 -1.92 9.34
CA GLY A 20 -2.03 -2.68 10.23
C GLY A 20 -1.52 -1.82 11.39
N SER A 21 -0.72 -2.42 12.27
CA SER A 21 -0.21 -1.74 13.47
C SER A 21 0.74 -0.58 13.16
N ALA A 22 1.37 -0.61 11.98
CA ALA A 22 2.29 0.40 11.49
C ALA A 22 1.68 1.81 11.38
N ILE A 23 0.35 1.95 11.23
CA ILE A 23 -0.29 3.28 11.17
C ILE A 23 -0.17 4.05 12.50
N LEU A 24 0.00 3.33 13.61
CA LEU A 24 0.19 3.91 14.94
C LEU A 24 1.60 4.48 15.14
N PHE A 25 2.50 4.25 14.17
CA PHE A 25 3.85 4.79 14.13
C PHE A 25 3.95 5.88 13.06
N SER A 26 3.63 5.55 11.81
CA SER A 26 3.94 6.43 10.66
C SER A 26 3.19 7.76 10.70
N TYR A 27 1.93 7.77 11.16
CA TYR A 27 1.12 9.00 11.21
C TYR A 27 1.54 9.92 12.35
N PRO A 28 1.73 9.43 13.60
CA PRO A 28 2.29 10.22 14.68
C PRO A 28 3.70 10.73 14.36
N GLU A 29 4.59 9.86 13.84
CA GLU A 29 5.96 10.20 13.42
C GLU A 29 5.94 11.38 12.46
N LEU A 30 5.13 11.31 11.41
CA LEU A 30 5.00 12.40 10.45
C LEU A 30 4.49 13.70 11.11
N ALA A 31 3.52 13.60 12.01
CA ALA A 31 2.98 14.78 12.69
C ALA A 31 4.04 15.48 13.55
N THR A 32 4.98 14.72 14.13
CA THR A 32 6.10 15.29 14.91
C THR A 32 7.13 16.04 14.06
N ILE A 33 7.29 15.70 12.78
CA ILE A 33 8.29 16.30 11.88
C ILE A 33 7.72 17.34 10.92
N ALA A 34 6.50 17.14 10.43
CA ALA A 34 5.87 17.96 9.42
C ALA A 34 4.69 18.78 9.97
N GLY A 35 4.37 18.65 11.26
CA GLY A 35 3.33 19.41 11.93
C GLY A 35 1.92 19.08 11.45
N VAL A 36 0.99 20.01 11.73
CA VAL A 36 -0.43 19.88 11.37
C VAL A 36 -0.61 19.73 9.86
N GLN A 37 0.15 20.51 9.07
CA GLN A 37 0.08 20.44 7.61
C GLN A 37 0.43 19.04 7.12
N GLY A 38 1.58 18.49 7.51
CA GLY A 38 2.00 17.16 7.08
C GLY A 38 1.02 16.06 7.50
N MET A 39 0.52 16.11 8.74
CA MET A 39 -0.47 15.17 9.25
C MET A 39 -1.77 15.17 8.41
N ILE A 40 -2.32 16.35 8.10
CA ILE A 40 -3.54 16.49 7.29
C ILE A 40 -3.28 15.99 5.87
N VAL A 41 -2.15 16.38 5.27
CA VAL A 41 -1.79 15.97 3.91
C VAL A 41 -1.65 14.45 3.83
N TYR A 42 -0.99 13.81 4.79
CA TYR A 42 -0.84 12.35 4.79
C TYR A 42 -2.17 11.63 4.97
N SER A 43 -3.00 12.09 5.91
CA SER A 43 -4.34 11.53 6.16
C SER A 43 -5.24 11.64 4.93
N LEU A 44 -5.23 12.79 4.25
CA LEU A 44 -5.95 13.00 2.98
C LEU A 44 -5.39 12.11 1.87
N SER A 45 -4.07 12.07 1.73
CA SER A 45 -3.40 11.30 0.68
C SER A 45 -3.62 9.80 0.81
N ALA A 46 -3.83 9.30 2.03
CA ALA A 46 -4.18 7.90 2.28
C ALA A 46 -5.67 7.61 2.07
N ALA A 47 -6.55 8.55 2.40
CA ALA A 47 -7.99 8.35 2.29
C ALA A 47 -8.52 8.57 0.85
N LEU A 48 -8.08 9.61 0.16
CA LEU A 48 -8.59 10.01 -1.16
C LEU A 48 -8.42 8.93 -2.26
N PRO A 49 -7.34 8.15 -2.32
CA PRO A 49 -7.21 7.06 -3.29
C PRO A 49 -8.35 6.04 -3.23
N ILE A 50 -9.01 5.88 -2.08
CA ILE A 50 -10.17 4.99 -1.93
C ILE A 50 -11.32 5.45 -2.86
N LEU A 51 -11.56 6.76 -2.99
CA LEU A 51 -12.55 7.31 -3.92
C LEU A 51 -12.20 6.99 -5.38
N MET A 52 -10.91 7.00 -5.72
CA MET A 52 -10.47 6.67 -7.08
C MET A 52 -10.88 5.25 -7.46
N PHE A 53 -10.82 4.27 -6.55
CA PHE A 53 -11.30 2.91 -6.83
C PHE A 53 -12.81 2.86 -7.12
N GLY A 54 -13.59 3.77 -6.54
CA GLY A 54 -15.00 3.92 -6.86
C GLY A 54 -15.23 4.26 -8.34
N TYR A 55 -14.37 5.09 -8.93
CA TYR A 55 -14.46 5.50 -10.33
C TYR A 55 -13.71 4.57 -11.30
N LEU A 56 -12.51 4.14 -10.93
CA LEU A 56 -11.64 3.34 -11.78
C LEU A 56 -12.06 1.86 -11.80
N GLY A 57 -12.65 1.38 -10.70
CA GLY A 57 -13.17 0.03 -10.55
C GLY A 57 -14.13 -0.39 -11.65
N PRO A 58 -15.22 0.37 -11.89
CA PRO A 58 -16.17 0.10 -12.97
C PRO A 58 -15.51 0.10 -14.35
N VAL A 59 -14.56 1.00 -14.60
CA VAL A 59 -13.83 1.09 -15.88
C VAL A 59 -13.03 -0.19 -16.13
N ILE A 60 -12.35 -0.71 -15.12
CA ILE A 60 -11.56 -1.94 -15.25
C ILE A 60 -12.46 -3.17 -15.31
N ARG A 61 -13.53 -3.22 -14.51
CA ARG A 61 -14.54 -4.30 -14.55
C ARG A 61 -15.16 -4.48 -15.93
N ARG A 62 -15.46 -3.39 -16.64
CA ARG A 62 -15.99 -3.45 -18.01
C ARG A 62 -14.96 -3.94 -19.03
N ARG A 63 -13.66 -3.80 -18.75
CA ARG A 63 -12.58 -4.20 -19.67
C ARG A 63 -12.03 -5.60 -19.42
N CYS A 64 -12.09 -6.07 -18.17
CA CYS A 64 -11.74 -7.42 -17.78
C CYS A 64 -12.82 -7.97 -16.85
N PRO A 65 -13.98 -8.40 -17.37
CA PRO A 65 -15.04 -9.00 -16.55
C PRO A 65 -14.57 -10.28 -15.83
N GLU A 66 -13.61 -11.00 -16.43
CA GLU A 66 -12.99 -12.22 -15.88
C GLU A 66 -11.72 -11.93 -15.03
N GLY A 67 -11.22 -10.69 -15.01
CA GLY A 67 -9.93 -10.35 -14.41
C GLY A 67 -10.06 -9.85 -12.97
N PHE A 68 -10.08 -10.77 -12.00
CA PHE A 68 -10.21 -10.44 -10.57
C PHE A 68 -8.99 -9.72 -9.94
N VAL A 69 -7.88 -9.52 -10.68
CA VAL A 69 -6.61 -8.96 -10.16
C VAL A 69 -5.91 -8.09 -11.23
N LEU A 70 -5.27 -6.99 -10.84
CA LEU A 70 -4.50 -6.08 -11.74
C LEU A 70 -3.46 -6.82 -12.58
N THR A 71 -2.85 -7.87 -12.04
CA THR A 71 -1.88 -8.74 -12.74
C THR A 71 -2.50 -9.47 -13.92
N GLU A 72 -3.76 -9.89 -13.81
CA GLU A 72 -4.50 -10.54 -14.87
C GLU A 72 -4.85 -9.56 -16.00
N TRP A 73 -5.31 -8.35 -15.67
CA TRP A 73 -5.48 -7.28 -16.67
C TRP A 73 -4.16 -6.98 -17.39
N THR A 74 -3.07 -6.87 -16.63
CA THR A 74 -1.72 -6.62 -17.17
C THR A 74 -1.30 -7.73 -18.13
N ARG A 75 -1.61 -8.99 -17.81
CA ARG A 75 -1.34 -10.14 -18.68
C ARG A 75 -2.12 -10.06 -19.98
N GLN A 76 -3.42 -9.78 -19.91
CA GLN A 76 -4.29 -9.68 -21.09
C GLN A 76 -3.89 -8.50 -21.98
N ARG A 77 -3.49 -7.37 -21.38
CA ARG A 77 -3.14 -6.14 -22.10
C ARG A 77 -1.71 -6.11 -22.63
N TYR A 78 -0.75 -6.64 -21.87
CA TYR A 78 0.69 -6.47 -22.11
C TYR A 78 1.48 -7.77 -22.22
N GLY A 79 0.86 -8.92 -21.98
CA GLY A 79 1.48 -10.23 -22.04
C GLY A 79 2.11 -10.69 -20.73
N THR A 80 2.60 -11.93 -20.74
CA THR A 80 3.10 -12.65 -19.55
C THR A 80 4.31 -11.99 -18.90
N LEU A 81 5.27 -11.48 -19.69
CA LEU A 81 6.49 -10.89 -19.13
C LEU A 81 6.19 -9.68 -18.23
N THR A 82 5.31 -8.80 -18.69
CA THR A 82 4.88 -7.60 -17.95
C THR A 82 4.10 -7.98 -16.70
N MET A 83 3.27 -9.03 -16.78
CA MET A 83 2.57 -9.58 -15.61
C MET A 83 3.57 -10.11 -14.57
N LEU A 84 4.59 -10.87 -14.99
CA LEU A 84 5.62 -11.38 -14.08
C LEU A 84 6.44 -10.24 -13.44
N TYR A 85 6.78 -9.21 -14.22
CA TYR A 85 7.42 -7.99 -13.72
C TYR A 85 6.56 -7.30 -12.66
N LEU A 86 5.27 -7.10 -12.95
CA LEU A 86 4.34 -6.48 -12.00
C LEU A 86 4.19 -7.34 -10.73
N SER A 87 4.04 -8.66 -10.89
CA SER A 87 3.92 -9.59 -9.77
C SER A 87 5.17 -9.57 -8.88
N PHE A 88 6.36 -9.50 -9.48
CA PHE A 88 7.61 -9.33 -8.72
C PHE A 88 7.60 -8.03 -7.90
N MET A 89 7.20 -6.89 -8.48
CA MET A 89 7.10 -5.62 -7.75
C MET A 89 6.06 -5.69 -6.62
N THR A 90 4.92 -6.36 -6.85
CA THR A 90 3.93 -6.62 -5.80
C THR A 90 4.49 -7.49 -4.68
N LEU A 91 5.23 -8.56 -4.99
CA LEU A 91 5.84 -9.43 -3.98
C LEU A 91 6.90 -8.69 -3.14
N VAL A 92 7.71 -7.83 -3.76
CA VAL A 92 8.66 -6.95 -3.05
C VAL A 92 7.91 -5.98 -2.12
N THR A 93 6.80 -5.42 -2.58
CA THR A 93 5.95 -4.52 -1.77
C THR A 93 5.37 -5.26 -0.56
N LEU A 94 4.79 -6.45 -0.77
CA LEU A 94 4.25 -7.29 0.30
C LEU A 94 5.35 -7.70 1.30
N PHE A 95 6.56 -8.02 0.82
CA PHE A 95 7.70 -8.33 1.66
C PHE A 95 8.08 -7.16 2.57
N LEU A 96 8.22 -5.95 2.02
CA LEU A 96 8.54 -4.76 2.80
C LEU A 96 7.41 -4.40 3.79
N TYR A 97 6.15 -4.63 3.43
CA TYR A 97 5.01 -4.45 4.34
C TYR A 97 5.03 -5.46 5.50
N MET A 98 5.47 -6.69 5.25
CA MET A 98 5.69 -7.67 6.32
C MET A 98 6.81 -7.21 7.25
N VAL A 99 7.89 -6.62 6.71
CA VAL A 99 8.99 -6.05 7.51
C VAL A 99 8.48 -4.91 8.39
N SER A 100 7.68 -4.00 7.82
CA SER A 100 7.14 -2.87 8.55
C SER A 100 6.20 -3.30 9.68
N GLU A 101 5.33 -4.30 9.46
CA GLU A 101 4.42 -4.80 10.50
C GLU A 101 5.15 -5.53 11.63
N LEU A 102 6.16 -6.34 11.33
CA LEU A 102 6.95 -6.99 12.38
C LEU A 102 7.83 -5.99 13.14
N SER A 103 8.35 -4.97 12.46
CA SER A 103 9.12 -3.92 13.13
C SER A 103 8.22 -3.12 14.07
N ALA A 104 7.01 -2.77 13.63
CA ALA A 104 6.01 -2.10 14.45
C ALA A 104 5.73 -2.89 15.73
N ILE A 105 5.38 -4.17 15.65
CA ILE A 105 5.05 -4.92 16.86
C ILE A 105 6.24 -5.09 17.81
N GLY A 106 7.45 -5.30 17.28
CA GLY A 106 8.66 -5.35 18.08
C GLY A 106 8.88 -4.06 18.86
N GLN A 107 8.78 -2.91 18.18
CA GLN A 107 8.92 -1.59 18.78
C GLN A 107 7.83 -1.30 19.83
N VAL A 108 6.56 -1.69 19.60
CA VAL A 108 5.47 -1.49 20.57
C VAL A 108 5.74 -2.25 21.86
N VAL A 109 6.11 -3.52 21.76
CA VAL A 109 6.36 -4.37 22.93
C VAL A 109 7.54 -3.81 23.71
N THR A 110 8.62 -3.46 23.03
CA THR A 110 9.80 -2.90 23.68
C THR A 110 9.51 -1.56 24.36
N ALA A 111 8.79 -0.65 23.69
CA ALA A 111 8.41 0.63 24.29
C ALA A 111 7.51 0.44 25.51
N LEU A 112 6.40 -0.30 25.37
CA LEU A 112 5.38 -0.38 26.44
C LEU A 112 5.74 -1.33 27.60
N THR A 113 6.65 -2.28 27.40
CA THR A 113 6.96 -3.31 28.42
C THR A 113 8.43 -3.37 28.82
N GLY A 114 9.32 -2.75 28.05
CA GLY A 114 10.77 -2.88 28.22
C GLY A 114 11.33 -4.25 27.83
N LEU A 115 10.51 -5.17 27.32
CA LEU A 115 10.94 -6.50 26.88
C LEU A 115 11.55 -6.46 25.47
N ASP A 116 12.43 -7.42 25.17
CA ASP A 116 12.90 -7.64 23.82
C ASP A 116 11.72 -7.98 22.89
N GLY A 117 11.61 -7.28 21.76
CA GLY A 117 10.56 -7.48 20.77
C GLY A 117 10.71 -8.77 19.96
N LEU A 118 11.93 -9.32 19.87
CA LEU A 118 12.23 -10.50 19.04
C LEU A 118 11.38 -11.74 19.39
N PRO A 119 11.25 -12.16 20.66
CA PRO A 119 10.37 -13.27 21.03
C PRO A 119 8.93 -13.08 20.56
N VAL A 120 8.37 -11.87 20.70
CA VAL A 120 6.99 -11.60 20.29
C VAL A 120 6.84 -11.67 18.78
N MET A 121 7.79 -11.12 18.01
CA MET A 121 7.80 -11.24 16.55
C MET A 121 7.81 -12.70 16.11
N ILE A 122 8.67 -13.54 16.70
CA ILE A 122 8.75 -14.98 16.38
C ILE A 122 7.42 -15.67 16.71
N VAL A 123 6.87 -15.45 17.91
CA VAL A 123 5.61 -16.06 18.33
C VAL A 123 4.47 -15.63 17.40
N GLN A 124 4.36 -14.34 17.06
CA GLN A 124 3.39 -13.84 16.09
C GLN A 124 3.55 -14.54 14.74
N CYS A 125 4.76 -14.63 14.19
CA CYS A 125 5.00 -15.31 12.92
C CYS A 125 4.60 -16.78 12.96
N VAL A 126 4.93 -17.51 14.03
CA VAL A 126 4.58 -18.93 14.18
C VAL A 126 3.07 -19.12 14.26
N ILE A 127 2.39 -18.36 15.11
CA ILE A 127 0.93 -18.47 15.30
C ILE A 127 0.20 -18.12 14.00
N THR A 128 0.53 -16.99 13.39
CA THR A 128 -0.07 -16.54 12.11
C THR A 128 0.14 -17.55 11.00
N THR A 129 1.36 -18.10 10.87
CA THR A 129 1.66 -19.15 9.89
C THR A 129 0.81 -20.40 10.10
N ILE A 130 0.64 -20.85 11.35
CA ILE A 130 -0.11 -22.07 11.66
C ILE A 130 -1.59 -21.89 11.28
N TYR A 131 -2.26 -20.86 11.78
CA TYR A 131 -3.70 -20.74 11.54
C TYR A 131 -4.02 -20.33 10.10
N THR A 132 -3.17 -19.55 9.42
CA THR A 132 -3.37 -19.23 7.99
C THR A 132 -3.15 -20.44 7.10
N SER A 133 -2.17 -21.29 7.44
CA SER A 133 -1.92 -22.54 6.73
C SER A 133 -3.07 -23.53 6.91
N LEU A 134 -3.70 -23.59 8.07
CA LEU A 134 -4.84 -24.48 8.31
C LEU A 134 -6.16 -23.91 7.76
N GLY A 135 -6.35 -22.60 7.89
CA GLY A 135 -7.62 -21.92 7.64
C GLY A 135 -7.85 -21.37 6.24
N GLY A 136 -6.76 -21.07 5.52
CA GLY A 136 -6.83 -20.36 4.25
C GLY A 136 -7.49 -18.98 4.37
N PHE A 137 -7.96 -18.45 3.24
CA PHE A 137 -8.48 -17.08 3.11
C PHE A 137 -9.71 -16.81 3.99
N ARG A 138 -10.52 -17.83 4.31
CA ARG A 138 -11.73 -17.67 5.12
C ARG A 138 -11.44 -17.29 6.58
N ILE A 139 -10.38 -17.83 7.17
CA ILE A 139 -9.99 -17.48 8.54
C ILE A 139 -9.43 -16.07 8.59
N SER A 140 -8.57 -15.70 7.62
CA SER A 140 -8.04 -14.34 7.49
C SER A 140 -9.15 -13.29 7.29
N PHE A 141 -10.19 -13.62 6.50
CA PHE A 141 -11.34 -12.73 6.38
C PHE A 141 -12.11 -12.54 7.70
N LEU A 142 -12.23 -13.58 8.52
CA LEU A 142 -12.90 -13.47 9.82
C LEU A 142 -12.08 -12.63 10.80
N THR A 143 -10.76 -12.80 10.82
CA THR A 143 -9.86 -11.99 11.66
C THR A 143 -9.91 -10.52 11.26
N ASP A 144 -9.97 -10.21 9.96
CA ASP A 144 -10.14 -8.85 9.44
C ASP A 144 -11.42 -8.15 9.96
N VAL A 145 -12.55 -8.87 10.04
CA VAL A 145 -13.82 -8.31 10.52
C VAL A 145 -13.73 -7.92 12.01
N ILE A 146 -13.14 -8.79 12.82
CA ILE A 146 -12.95 -8.55 14.25
C ILE A 146 -11.94 -7.40 14.45
N GLN A 147 -10.85 -7.41 13.68
CA GLN A 147 -9.81 -6.37 13.67
C GLN A 147 -10.39 -4.99 13.38
N GLY A 148 -11.22 -4.86 12.35
CA GLY A 148 -11.84 -3.59 12.00
C GLY A 148 -12.64 -2.99 13.16
N ALA A 149 -13.35 -3.82 13.94
CA ALA A 149 -14.04 -3.36 15.14
C ALA A 149 -13.09 -2.94 16.27
N MET A 150 -11.99 -3.67 16.46
CA MET A 150 -10.97 -3.35 17.46
C MET A 150 -10.23 -2.06 17.14
N VAL A 151 -9.97 -1.73 15.87
CA VAL A 151 -9.39 -0.42 15.47
C VAL A 151 -10.26 0.73 15.98
N ILE A 152 -11.58 0.65 15.75
CA ILE A 152 -12.51 1.69 16.22
C ILE A 152 -12.50 1.76 17.75
N GLY A 153 -12.49 0.60 18.43
CA GLY A 153 -12.38 0.53 19.88
C GLY A 153 -11.09 1.17 20.41
N LEU A 154 -9.95 0.89 19.78
CA LEU A 154 -8.64 1.46 20.09
C LEU A 154 -8.64 2.97 19.91
N VAL A 155 -9.16 3.47 18.79
CA VAL A 155 -9.24 4.91 18.50
C VAL A 155 -10.13 5.62 19.52
N ILE A 156 -11.29 5.05 19.86
CA ILE A 156 -12.18 5.63 20.88
C ILE A 156 -11.50 5.65 22.24
N LEU A 157 -10.90 4.52 22.66
CA LEU A 157 -10.21 4.41 23.94
C LEU A 157 -9.05 5.40 24.02
N ALA A 158 -8.21 5.46 22.98
CA ALA A 158 -7.08 6.38 22.91
C ALA A 158 -7.58 7.83 22.95
N THR A 159 -8.60 8.19 22.16
CA THR A 159 -9.14 9.56 22.13
C THR A 159 -9.68 9.98 23.49
N ILE A 160 -10.49 9.14 24.14
CA ILE A 160 -11.06 9.43 25.47
C ILE A 160 -9.94 9.56 26.49
N THR A 161 -8.98 8.62 26.49
CA THR A 161 -7.97 8.57 27.55
C THR A 161 -6.95 9.69 27.38
N ILE A 162 -6.49 9.97 26.16
CA ILE A 162 -5.62 11.10 25.86
C ILE A 162 -6.33 12.40 26.22
N GLY A 163 -7.58 12.60 25.80
CA GLY A 163 -8.35 13.81 26.11
C GLY A 163 -8.63 14.01 27.60
N ALA A 164 -8.78 12.94 28.38
CA ALA A 164 -9.09 13.03 29.82
C ALA A 164 -7.84 13.12 30.72
N LYS A 165 -6.69 12.58 30.29
CA LYS A 165 -5.50 12.44 31.14
C LYS A 165 -4.31 13.28 30.69
N THR A 166 -4.26 13.71 29.44
CA THR A 166 -3.12 14.47 28.92
C THR A 166 -3.35 15.95 29.13
N SER A 167 -2.50 16.61 29.92
CA SER A 167 -2.46 18.06 30.00
C SER A 167 -1.59 18.61 28.87
N ILE A 168 -2.17 19.48 28.05
CA ILE A 168 -1.45 20.18 26.98
C ILE A 168 -0.83 21.44 27.58
N ASP A 169 0.49 21.59 27.44
CA ASP A 169 1.18 22.83 27.75
C ASP A 169 1.04 23.80 26.57
N ARG A 170 0.29 24.89 26.79
CA ARG A 170 0.04 25.88 25.74
C ARG A 170 1.30 26.61 25.30
N SER A 171 2.33 26.68 26.14
CA SER A 171 3.61 27.31 25.77
C SER A 171 4.38 26.49 24.72
N LEU A 172 4.19 25.16 24.72
CA LEU A 172 4.78 24.25 23.74
C LEU A 172 4.09 24.31 22.37
N ILE A 173 2.83 24.79 22.31
CA ILE A 173 2.11 24.92 21.04
C ILE A 173 2.84 25.91 20.13
N ASP A 174 3.07 27.13 20.62
CA ASP A 174 3.69 28.19 19.83
C ASP A 174 5.20 27.93 19.63
N SER A 175 5.90 27.44 20.66
CA SER A 175 7.35 27.20 20.57
C SER A 175 7.75 25.98 19.74
N SER A 176 6.85 25.01 19.52
CA SER A 176 7.13 23.82 18.71
C SER A 176 7.21 24.08 17.20
N GLY A 177 6.63 25.18 16.70
CA GLY A 177 6.55 25.47 15.26
C GLY A 177 5.66 24.50 14.46
N LEU A 178 4.98 23.54 15.10
CA LEU A 178 4.17 22.50 14.41
C LEU A 178 2.89 23.04 13.75
N LEU A 179 2.50 24.28 14.08
CA LEU A 179 1.39 25.00 13.45
C LEU A 179 1.84 25.80 12.22
N GLU A 180 3.14 26.03 12.07
CA GLU A 180 3.69 26.85 10.99
C GLU A 180 3.88 26.03 9.72
N ALA A 181 3.87 26.71 8.57
CA ALA A 181 4.18 26.09 7.30
C ALA A 181 5.68 25.78 7.24
N ASN A 182 6.01 24.53 6.94
CA ASN A 182 7.40 24.08 6.74
C ASN A 182 7.61 23.54 5.33
N LEU A 183 8.87 23.49 4.91
CA LEU A 183 9.25 23.02 3.56
C LEU A 183 8.74 21.60 3.30
N LEU A 184 8.91 20.71 4.27
CA LEU A 184 8.48 19.32 4.18
C LEU A 184 6.97 19.21 3.90
N GLY A 185 6.14 19.95 4.63
CA GLY A 185 4.69 20.00 4.44
C GLY A 185 4.26 20.37 3.02
N TRP A 186 5.02 21.23 2.34
CA TRP A 186 4.80 21.57 0.93
C TRP A 186 5.26 20.47 -0.03
N GLN A 187 6.37 19.80 0.26
CA GLN A 187 6.82 18.66 -0.54
C GLN A 187 5.83 17.49 -0.44
N LEU A 188 5.28 17.25 0.76
CA LEU A 188 4.33 16.17 1.03
C LEU A 188 3.02 16.28 0.26
N LEU A 189 2.61 17.51 -0.11
CA LEU A 189 1.44 17.77 -0.96
C LEU A 189 1.54 17.11 -2.33
N TYR A 190 2.74 16.81 -2.80
CA TYR A 190 2.98 16.04 -4.02
C TYR A 190 3.40 14.60 -3.71
N ILE A 191 4.36 14.41 -2.79
CA ILE A 191 4.95 13.09 -2.50
C ILE A 191 3.85 12.09 -2.13
N PHE A 192 3.02 12.38 -1.12
CA PHE A 192 2.07 11.38 -0.62
C PHE A 192 0.93 11.06 -1.59
N PRO A 193 0.30 12.03 -2.28
CA PRO A 193 -0.71 11.69 -3.27
C PRO A 193 -0.16 10.79 -4.37
N VAL A 194 1.05 11.04 -4.87
CA VAL A 194 1.66 10.17 -5.88
C VAL A 194 1.98 8.81 -5.29
N ALA A 195 2.75 8.78 -4.21
CA ALA A 195 3.22 7.60 -3.50
C ALA A 195 2.09 6.61 -3.17
N ILE A 196 1.10 7.07 -2.41
CA ILE A 196 0.06 6.22 -1.85
C ILE A 196 -0.94 5.81 -2.94
N LEU A 197 -1.25 6.71 -3.87
CA LEU A 197 -2.14 6.40 -5.00
C LEU A 197 -1.55 5.31 -5.88
N THR A 198 -0.29 5.43 -6.28
CA THR A 198 0.36 4.42 -7.13
C THR A 198 0.51 3.11 -6.37
N ASN A 199 0.91 3.15 -5.11
CA ASN A 199 1.11 1.93 -4.33
C ASN A 199 -0.20 1.18 -4.07
N SER A 200 -1.32 1.90 -3.96
CA SER A 200 -2.65 1.29 -3.84
C SER A 200 -2.99 0.34 -5.00
N PHE A 201 -2.40 0.52 -6.19
CA PHE A 201 -2.61 -0.40 -7.32
C PHE A 201 -2.03 -1.80 -7.06
N PHE A 202 -0.94 -1.92 -6.29
CA PHE A 202 -0.34 -3.22 -5.97
C PHE A 202 -1.15 -4.03 -4.95
N LEU A 203 -1.99 -3.35 -4.16
CA LEU A 203 -2.75 -3.98 -3.09
C LEU A 203 -4.03 -4.64 -3.64
N SER A 204 -3.94 -5.95 -3.91
CA SER A 204 -5.04 -6.80 -4.41
C SER A 204 -6.33 -6.69 -3.59
N SER A 205 -6.26 -6.38 -2.30
CA SER A 205 -7.43 -6.22 -1.42
C SER A 205 -8.38 -5.11 -1.88
N PHE A 206 -7.89 -3.99 -2.42
CA PHE A 206 -8.74 -2.93 -2.96
C PHE A 206 -9.48 -3.40 -4.21
N TRP A 207 -8.79 -4.12 -5.09
CA TRP A 207 -9.36 -4.70 -6.30
C TRP A 207 -10.43 -5.72 -5.97
N LEU A 208 -10.13 -6.72 -5.13
CA LEU A 208 -11.09 -7.78 -4.77
C LEU A 208 -12.41 -7.21 -4.24
N ARG A 209 -12.35 -6.19 -3.38
CA ARG A 209 -13.57 -5.51 -2.86
C ARG A 209 -14.31 -4.72 -3.94
N THR A 210 -13.56 -4.07 -4.82
CA THR A 210 -14.11 -3.34 -5.96
C THR A 210 -14.88 -4.27 -6.91
N PHE A 211 -14.33 -5.44 -7.23
CA PHE A 211 -14.96 -6.43 -8.10
C PHE A 211 -16.10 -7.21 -7.41
N ALA A 212 -16.05 -7.37 -6.08
CA ALA A 212 -17.12 -8.01 -5.31
C ALA A 212 -18.39 -7.12 -5.15
N SER A 213 -18.30 -5.83 -5.48
CA SER A 213 -19.43 -4.90 -5.41
C SER A 213 -20.56 -5.28 -6.37
N LYS A 214 -21.81 -5.19 -5.89
CA LYS A 214 -23.00 -5.60 -6.68
C LYS A 214 -23.31 -4.61 -7.79
N THR A 215 -23.21 -3.32 -7.50
CA THR A 215 -23.49 -2.25 -8.44
C THR A 215 -22.45 -1.14 -8.33
N ASP A 216 -22.25 -0.40 -9.43
CA ASP A 216 -21.37 0.78 -9.46
C ASP A 216 -21.82 1.81 -8.40
N LYS A 217 -23.13 1.92 -8.13
CA LYS A 217 -23.69 2.82 -7.09
C LYS A 217 -23.29 2.40 -5.68
N ASP A 218 -23.39 1.11 -5.38
CA ASP A 218 -23.00 0.57 -4.06
C ASP A 218 -21.49 0.75 -3.83
N LEU A 219 -20.68 0.56 -4.88
CA LEU A 219 -19.25 0.80 -4.84
C LEU A 219 -18.91 2.27 -4.58
N HIS A 220 -19.56 3.20 -5.27
CA HIS A 220 -19.35 4.63 -5.05
C HIS A 220 -19.74 5.07 -3.64
N LEU A 221 -20.91 4.64 -3.16
CA LEU A 221 -21.35 4.98 -1.80
C LEU A 221 -20.38 4.41 -0.76
N GLY A 222 -19.98 3.15 -0.94
CA GLY A 222 -19.05 2.50 -0.02
C GLY A 222 -17.68 3.17 0.02
N THR A 223 -17.09 3.45 -1.14
CA THR A 223 -15.80 4.16 -1.21
C THR A 223 -15.86 5.56 -0.59
N VAL A 224 -16.98 6.28 -0.71
CA VAL A 224 -17.18 7.58 -0.03
C VAL A 224 -17.23 7.44 1.49
N ILE A 225 -18.00 6.48 2.01
CA ILE A 225 -18.10 6.22 3.45
C ILE A 225 -16.75 5.79 4.01
N ALA A 226 -16.09 4.83 3.35
CA ALA A 226 -14.76 4.35 3.73
C ALA A 226 -13.73 5.48 3.75
N THR A 227 -13.75 6.37 2.75
CA THR A 227 -12.86 7.55 2.71
C THR A 227 -13.07 8.45 3.91
N GLY A 228 -14.31 8.79 4.25
CA GLY A 228 -14.62 9.63 5.41
C GLY A 228 -14.18 9.00 6.73
N VAL A 229 -14.47 7.71 6.92
CA VAL A 229 -14.10 6.98 8.14
C VAL A 229 -12.58 6.85 8.28
N VAL A 230 -11.88 6.47 7.22
CA VAL A 230 -10.42 6.33 7.20
C VAL A 230 -9.76 7.69 7.44
N LEU A 231 -10.23 8.75 6.79
CA LEU A 231 -9.70 10.10 7.01
C LEU A 231 -9.82 10.52 8.48
N CYS A 232 -10.98 10.31 9.10
CA CYS A 232 -11.19 10.61 10.52
C CYS A 232 -10.24 9.81 11.42
N ILE A 233 -10.12 8.49 11.20
CA ILE A 233 -9.25 7.62 11.99
C ILE A 233 -7.79 8.04 11.86
N LEU A 234 -7.29 8.24 10.64
CA LEU A 234 -5.90 8.60 10.38
C LEU A 234 -5.56 9.97 10.94
N THR A 235 -6.48 10.94 10.85
CA THR A 235 -6.30 12.27 11.44
C THR A 235 -6.23 12.18 12.97
N LEU A 236 -7.10 11.38 13.59
CA LEU A 236 -7.09 11.17 15.05
C LEU A 236 -5.79 10.49 15.49
N VAL A 237 -5.37 9.43 14.82
CA VAL A 237 -4.12 8.73 15.12
C VAL A 237 -2.93 9.67 14.92
N GLY A 238 -2.85 10.38 13.80
CA GLY A 238 -1.77 11.35 13.52
C GLY A 238 -1.70 12.48 14.56
N SER A 239 -2.85 12.95 15.05
CA SER A 239 -2.90 14.03 16.05
C SER A 239 -2.20 13.68 17.35
N THR A 240 -2.04 12.39 17.65
CA THR A 240 -1.30 11.93 18.82
C THR A 240 0.18 12.30 18.78
N GLY A 241 0.79 12.43 17.59
CA GLY A 241 2.15 12.94 17.46
C GLY A 241 2.28 14.40 17.91
N LEU A 242 1.33 15.25 17.50
CA LEU A 242 1.28 16.66 17.93
C LEU A 242 1.05 16.76 19.45
N ILE A 243 0.11 15.97 19.97
CA ILE A 243 -0.21 15.95 21.40
C ILE A 243 0.98 15.43 22.22
N ALA A 244 1.77 14.49 21.70
CA ALA A 244 2.98 14.01 22.37
C ALA A 244 3.99 15.15 22.58
N VAL A 245 4.19 15.99 21.56
CA VAL A 245 5.08 17.16 21.67
C VAL A 245 4.46 18.23 22.58
N TRP A 246 3.20 18.60 22.39
CA TRP A 246 2.56 19.67 23.16
C TRP A 246 2.26 19.32 24.63
N SER A 247 2.25 18.03 24.98
CA SER A 247 2.17 17.58 26.37
C SER A 247 3.55 17.43 27.02
N GLY A 248 4.62 17.71 26.28
CA GLY A 248 6.00 17.49 26.70
C GLY A 248 6.31 16.01 26.95
N ALA A 249 5.59 15.08 26.32
CA ALA A 249 5.90 13.64 26.30
C ALA A 249 7.09 13.30 25.41
N LEU A 250 7.32 14.12 24.39
CA LEU A 250 8.52 14.14 23.57
C LEU A 250 9.08 15.58 23.59
N GLN A 251 10.36 15.75 23.94
CA GLN A 251 10.99 17.07 23.99
C GLN A 251 12.40 17.06 23.39
N GLY A 252 12.79 18.18 22.76
CA GLY A 252 14.14 18.39 22.25
C GLY A 252 14.55 17.41 21.15
N ASP A 253 15.78 16.90 21.25
CA ASP A 253 16.39 16.02 20.24
C ASP A 253 15.67 14.66 20.09
N GLU A 254 14.88 14.24 21.09
CA GLU A 254 14.09 13.00 21.04
C GLU A 254 12.96 13.05 20.00
N VAL A 255 12.48 14.23 19.63
CA VAL A 255 11.45 14.39 18.59
C VAL A 255 11.99 13.91 17.23
N ALA A 256 13.25 14.23 16.93
CA ALA A 256 13.90 13.86 15.67
C ALA A 256 14.34 12.38 15.62
N SER A 257 14.69 11.78 16.76
CA SER A 257 15.15 10.39 16.84
C SER A 257 14.05 9.38 17.16
N SER A 258 12.93 9.81 17.75
CA SER A 258 11.94 8.90 18.37
C SER A 258 10.49 9.24 18.02
N GLY A 259 10.24 10.05 16.98
CA GLY A 259 8.89 10.34 16.48
C GLY A 259 8.03 9.10 16.19
N ALA A 260 8.66 7.99 15.79
CA ALA A 260 8.01 6.70 15.57
C ALA A 260 7.21 6.19 16.79
N ILE A 261 7.69 6.44 18.01
CA ILE A 261 7.05 5.98 19.25
C ILE A 261 6.15 7.04 19.91
N ALA A 262 5.86 8.16 19.24
CA ALA A 262 5.13 9.30 19.83
C ALA A 262 3.76 8.92 20.42
N PHE A 263 3.01 8.07 19.72
CA PHE A 263 1.74 7.56 20.22
C PHE A 263 1.92 6.74 21.52
N PHE A 264 2.96 5.92 21.59
CA PHE A 264 3.23 5.04 22.73
C PHE A 264 3.77 5.81 23.95
N ALA A 265 4.58 6.85 23.72
CA ALA A 265 5.03 7.76 24.78
C ALA A 265 3.85 8.43 25.51
N LEU A 266 2.76 8.75 24.80
CA LEU A 266 1.53 9.22 25.42
C LEU A 266 0.82 8.13 26.24
N LEU A 267 0.85 6.88 25.78
CA LEU A 267 0.22 5.76 26.46
C LEU A 267 0.93 5.38 27.76
N GLU A 268 2.26 5.52 27.84
CA GLU A 268 3.03 5.24 29.07
C GLU A 268 2.60 6.12 30.26
N ARG A 269 2.03 7.30 29.99
CA ARG A 269 1.48 8.20 31.02
C ARG A 269 0.11 7.76 31.52
N LEU A 270 -0.50 6.74 30.92
CA LEU A 270 -1.83 6.25 31.25
C LEU A 270 -1.78 5.12 32.28
N PRO A 271 -2.89 4.82 32.97
CA PRO A 271 -2.94 3.69 33.90
C PRO A 271 -2.58 2.37 33.21
N SER A 272 -1.85 1.50 33.92
CA SER A 272 -1.34 0.24 33.36
C SER A 272 -2.42 -0.67 32.76
N TRP A 273 -3.66 -0.62 33.26
CA TRP A 273 -4.77 -1.39 32.69
C TRP A 273 -5.16 -0.90 31.29
N VAL A 274 -5.05 0.41 31.01
CA VAL A 274 -5.29 0.98 29.66
C VAL A 274 -4.21 0.52 28.72
N VAL A 275 -2.95 0.61 29.14
CA VAL A 275 -1.78 0.16 28.38
C VAL A 275 -1.91 -1.32 28.02
N GLY A 276 -2.32 -2.16 28.97
CA GLY A 276 -2.56 -3.58 28.72
C GLY A 276 -3.62 -3.84 27.65
N ILE A 277 -4.76 -3.13 27.69
CA ILE A 277 -5.81 -3.26 26.67
C ILE A 277 -5.30 -2.80 25.30
N VAL A 278 -4.59 -1.66 25.25
CA VAL A 278 -4.02 -1.15 24.00
C VAL A 278 -3.01 -2.14 23.42
N LEU A 279 -2.11 -2.69 24.23
CA LEU A 279 -1.13 -3.68 23.78
C LEU A 279 -1.80 -4.90 23.16
N VAL A 280 -2.85 -5.45 23.81
CA VAL A 280 -3.63 -6.57 23.25
C VAL A 280 -4.27 -6.19 21.91
N MET A 281 -4.86 -5.00 21.80
CA MET A 281 -5.46 -4.54 20.55
C MET A 281 -4.41 -4.37 19.44
N VAL A 282 -3.23 -3.84 19.75
CA VAL A 282 -2.16 -3.63 18.77
C VAL A 282 -1.52 -4.94 18.32
N VAL A 283 -1.27 -5.89 19.23
CA VAL A 283 -0.84 -7.25 18.87
C VAL A 283 -1.87 -7.89 17.95
N THR A 284 -3.15 -7.78 18.29
CA THR A 284 -4.22 -8.37 17.48
C THR A 284 -4.29 -7.72 16.09
N LEU A 285 -4.14 -6.39 16.02
CA LEU A 285 -4.07 -5.62 14.78
C LEU A 285 -2.91 -6.06 13.90
N SER A 286 -1.72 -6.22 14.49
CA SER A 286 -0.52 -6.68 13.78
C SER A 286 -0.67 -8.11 13.29
N THR A 287 -1.18 -9.03 14.12
CA THR A 287 -1.37 -10.44 13.74
C THR A 287 -2.29 -10.58 12.53
N ALA A 288 -3.41 -9.87 12.52
CA ALA A 288 -4.38 -9.92 11.42
C ALA A 288 -3.84 -9.23 10.14
N ALA A 289 -3.17 -8.08 10.26
CA ALA A 289 -2.50 -7.47 9.11
C ALA A 289 -1.41 -8.39 8.52
N PHE A 290 -0.61 -9.02 9.38
CA PHE A 290 0.45 -9.93 8.96
C PHE A 290 -0.10 -11.20 8.29
N ASP A 291 -1.22 -11.74 8.80
CA ASP A 291 -1.90 -12.90 8.20
C ASP A 291 -2.44 -12.61 6.79
N SER A 292 -2.94 -11.39 6.60
CA SER A 292 -3.44 -10.87 5.33
C SER A 292 -2.29 -10.74 4.34
N LEU A 293 -1.15 -10.20 4.78
CA LEU A 293 0.06 -10.07 3.95
C LEU A 293 0.63 -11.44 3.54
N GLN A 294 0.71 -12.39 4.47
CA GLN A 294 1.12 -13.78 4.17
C GLN A 294 0.19 -14.41 3.13
N SER A 295 -1.11 -14.31 3.34
CA SER A 295 -2.12 -14.87 2.44
C SER A 295 -2.07 -14.24 1.06
N ALA A 296 -1.88 -12.91 0.99
CA ALA A 296 -1.71 -12.17 -0.26
C ALA A 296 -0.43 -12.60 -0.99
N MET A 297 0.67 -12.84 -0.27
CA MET A 297 1.93 -13.31 -0.85
C MET A 297 1.80 -14.72 -1.42
N VAL A 298 1.16 -15.64 -0.68
CA VAL A 298 0.87 -17.01 -1.17
C VAL A 298 -0.02 -16.96 -2.40
N SER A 299 -1.09 -16.15 -2.39
CA SER A 299 -2.02 -16.04 -3.51
C SER A 299 -1.36 -15.45 -4.76
N SER A 300 -0.59 -14.37 -4.60
CA SER A 300 0.13 -13.72 -5.71
C SER A 300 1.18 -14.65 -6.30
N ALA A 301 2.00 -15.31 -5.47
CA ALA A 301 2.98 -16.29 -5.94
C ALA A 301 2.31 -17.50 -6.61
N SER A 302 1.21 -18.02 -6.06
CA SER A 302 0.48 -19.16 -6.63
C SER A 302 -0.14 -18.84 -7.98
N ASN A 303 -0.86 -17.73 -8.08
CA ASN A 303 -1.60 -17.40 -9.28
C ASN A 303 -0.68 -16.85 -10.38
N ASP A 304 0.22 -15.93 -10.04
CA ASP A 304 0.98 -15.19 -11.05
C ASP A 304 2.23 -15.96 -11.50
N LEU A 305 2.97 -16.55 -10.55
CA LEU A 305 4.25 -17.23 -10.85
C LEU A 305 4.02 -18.67 -11.30
N PHE A 306 3.13 -19.40 -10.61
CA PHE A 306 2.93 -20.83 -10.83
C PHE A 306 1.59 -21.19 -11.45
N ARG A 307 0.70 -20.22 -11.71
CA ARG A 307 -0.62 -20.41 -12.34
C ARG A 307 -1.46 -21.52 -11.71
N ASN A 308 -1.39 -21.63 -10.37
CA ASN A 308 -2.03 -22.68 -9.57
C ASN A 308 -1.67 -24.13 -10.00
N LYS A 309 -0.54 -24.33 -10.68
CA LYS A 309 -0.06 -25.66 -11.08
C LYS A 309 0.79 -26.34 -10.00
N LEU A 310 1.43 -25.55 -9.14
CA LEU A 310 2.15 -26.08 -7.97
C LEU A 310 1.19 -26.27 -6.80
N ASN A 311 1.44 -27.30 -6.01
CA ASN A 311 0.70 -27.52 -4.77
C ASN A 311 0.97 -26.33 -3.81
N VAL A 312 -0.12 -25.76 -3.28
CA VAL A 312 -0.11 -24.58 -2.41
C VAL A 312 0.78 -24.76 -1.18
N TRP A 313 0.97 -25.99 -0.70
CA TRP A 313 1.87 -26.29 0.43
C TRP A 313 3.34 -25.93 0.16
N PHE A 314 3.85 -26.11 -1.05
CA PHE A 314 5.21 -25.68 -1.39
C PHE A 314 5.35 -24.16 -1.39
N ILE A 315 4.31 -23.47 -1.85
CA ILE A 315 4.27 -22.00 -1.88
C ILE A 315 4.22 -21.44 -0.47
N ARG A 316 3.40 -22.04 0.40
CA ARG A 316 3.36 -21.71 1.84
C ARG A 316 4.71 -21.93 2.50
N GLY A 317 5.37 -23.06 2.22
CA GLY A 317 6.75 -23.31 2.67
C GLY A 317 7.72 -22.22 2.21
N GLY A 318 7.60 -21.78 0.95
CA GLY A 318 8.38 -20.65 0.42
C GLY A 318 8.13 -19.34 1.17
N VAL A 319 6.88 -19.02 1.49
CA VAL A 319 6.54 -17.82 2.28
C VAL A 319 7.12 -17.91 3.70
N VAL A 320 7.11 -19.09 4.33
CA VAL A 320 7.77 -19.30 5.64
C VAL A 320 9.28 -19.05 5.56
N LEU A 321 9.94 -19.47 4.48
CA LEU A 321 11.36 -19.17 4.27
C LEU A 321 11.60 -17.66 4.09
N VAL A 322 10.68 -16.95 3.45
CA VAL A 322 10.73 -15.48 3.30
C VAL A 322 10.53 -14.76 4.63
N ILE A 323 9.78 -15.32 5.60
CA ILE A 323 9.60 -14.70 6.92
C ILE A 323 10.94 -14.56 7.68
N ILE A 324 11.90 -15.47 7.47
CA ILE A 324 13.21 -15.41 8.15
C ILE A 324 13.95 -14.09 7.86
N PRO A 325 14.23 -13.70 6.59
CA PRO A 325 14.82 -12.41 6.31
C PRO A 325 13.90 -11.24 6.67
N VAL A 326 12.57 -11.40 6.65
CA VAL A 326 11.65 -10.35 7.14
C VAL A 326 11.95 -10.02 8.61
N ILE A 327 12.08 -11.01 9.48
CA ILE A 327 12.41 -10.81 10.90
C ILE A 327 13.75 -10.09 11.05
N VAL A 328 14.78 -10.55 10.31
CA VAL A 328 16.13 -9.94 10.38
C VAL A 328 16.11 -8.47 9.97
N LEU A 329 15.38 -8.12 8.90
CA LEU A 329 15.25 -6.73 8.47
C LEU A 329 14.40 -5.91 9.43
N ALA A 330 13.34 -6.49 10.00
CA ALA A 330 12.45 -5.80 10.93
C ALA A 330 13.16 -5.37 12.22
N LEU A 331 14.16 -6.15 12.69
CA LEU A 331 15.02 -5.79 13.82
C LEU A 331 15.98 -4.64 13.52
N LYS A 332 16.31 -4.41 12.24
CA LYS A 332 17.26 -3.37 11.80
C LYS A 332 16.57 -2.13 11.24
N ALA A 333 15.25 -2.17 11.10
CA ALA A 333 14.47 -1.11 10.49
C ALA A 333 14.41 0.12 11.43
N PRO A 334 14.97 1.27 11.03
CA PRO A 334 14.98 2.46 11.88
C PRO A 334 13.64 3.19 11.86
N SER A 335 12.92 3.19 10.72
CA SER A 335 11.63 3.85 10.56
C SER A 335 10.69 3.02 9.70
N ILE A 336 9.44 2.90 10.15
CA ILE A 336 8.35 2.22 9.44
C ILE A 336 7.88 3.08 8.26
N LEU A 337 7.80 4.39 8.46
CA LEU A 337 7.44 5.35 7.40
C LEU A 337 8.43 5.27 6.23
N GLN A 338 9.72 5.14 6.51
CA GLN A 338 10.75 4.99 5.49
C GLN A 338 10.55 3.73 4.64
N ILE A 339 10.20 2.59 5.26
CA ILE A 339 9.92 1.35 4.51
C ILE A 339 8.76 1.56 3.52
N TYR A 340 7.71 2.26 3.93
CA TYR A 340 6.60 2.61 3.04
C TYR A 340 7.04 3.50 1.88
N LEU A 341 7.86 4.52 2.15
CA LEU A 341 8.34 5.39 1.09
C LEU A 341 9.20 4.65 0.05
N ILE A 342 9.97 3.63 0.44
CA ILE A 342 10.72 2.78 -0.50
C ILE A 342 9.74 2.03 -1.43
N THR A 343 8.70 1.40 -0.87
CA THR A 343 7.69 0.71 -1.68
C THR A 343 6.93 1.67 -2.59
N ASP A 344 6.62 2.85 -2.06
CA ASP A 344 5.89 3.88 -2.77
C ASP A 344 6.70 4.39 -3.97
N LEU A 345 8.02 4.56 -3.82
CA LEU A 345 8.92 4.96 -4.89
C LEU A 345 8.94 3.94 -6.04
N ILE A 346 9.00 2.64 -5.72
CA ILE A 346 8.92 1.55 -6.70
C ILE A 346 7.58 1.59 -7.46
N SER A 347 6.49 1.82 -6.74
CA SER A 347 5.16 1.93 -7.32
C SER A 347 5.02 3.17 -8.22
N ALA A 348 5.57 4.31 -7.79
CA ALA A 348 5.53 5.58 -8.51
C ALA A 348 6.31 5.50 -9.83
N ALA A 349 7.40 4.72 -9.87
CA ALA A 349 8.13 4.45 -11.11
C ALA A 349 7.35 3.55 -12.08
N THR A 350 6.60 2.57 -11.57
CA THR A 350 6.00 1.50 -12.39
C THR A 350 4.58 1.79 -12.85
N ILE A 351 3.70 2.24 -11.93
CA ILE A 351 2.26 2.31 -12.16
C ILE A 351 1.87 3.36 -13.20
N PRO A 352 2.41 4.58 -13.23
CA PRO A 352 2.06 5.57 -14.25
C PRO A 352 2.31 5.07 -15.67
N VAL A 353 3.43 4.37 -15.90
CA VAL A 353 3.81 3.78 -17.19
C VAL A 353 2.84 2.66 -17.58
N LEU A 354 2.40 1.86 -16.61
CA LEU A 354 1.42 0.79 -16.78
C LEU A 354 0.01 1.35 -17.08
N CYS A 355 -0.37 2.46 -16.46
CA CYS A 355 -1.66 3.12 -16.66
C CYS A 355 -1.85 3.73 -18.06
N ILE A 356 -0.77 4.00 -18.83
CA ILE A 356 -0.87 4.53 -20.20
C ILE A 356 -1.72 3.62 -21.10
N GLY A 357 -1.62 2.29 -20.96
CA GLY A 357 -2.46 1.36 -21.73
C GLY A 357 -3.90 1.24 -21.27
N LEU A 358 -4.32 1.94 -20.19
CA LEU A 358 -5.74 2.18 -19.91
C LEU A 358 -6.34 3.21 -20.88
N ILE A 359 -5.53 4.01 -21.58
CA ILE A 359 -6.04 4.94 -22.59
C ILE A 359 -6.31 4.18 -23.89
N LYS A 360 -7.56 4.19 -24.39
CA LYS A 360 -7.97 3.44 -25.60
C LYS A 360 -7.12 3.81 -26.83
N SER A 361 -6.78 5.09 -26.96
CA SER A 361 -5.96 5.60 -28.06
C SER A 361 -4.51 5.09 -28.01
N CYS A 362 -4.04 4.62 -26.86
CA CYS A 362 -2.67 4.13 -26.67
C CYS A 362 -2.53 2.62 -26.96
N TYR A 363 -3.12 2.12 -28.04
CA TYR A 363 -3.03 0.71 -28.45
C TYR A 363 -1.61 0.29 -28.85
N TRP A 364 -0.80 1.23 -29.34
CA TRP A 364 0.61 1.07 -29.66
C TRP A 364 1.53 0.79 -28.45
N TRP A 365 1.07 1.01 -27.22
CA TRP A 365 1.84 0.81 -26.00
C TRP A 365 1.87 -0.69 -25.67
N ARG A 366 3.06 -1.30 -25.60
CA ARG A 366 3.24 -2.73 -25.34
C ARG A 366 3.90 -2.94 -23.97
N GLY A 367 4.06 -4.21 -23.60
CA GLY A 367 4.66 -4.58 -22.32
C GLY A 367 6.13 -4.21 -22.18
N PHE A 368 6.85 -4.14 -23.29
CA PHE A 368 8.25 -3.75 -23.32
C PHE A 368 8.46 -2.32 -22.77
N GLU A 369 7.62 -1.37 -23.19
CA GLU A 369 7.66 0.00 -22.71
C GLU A 369 7.33 0.10 -21.22
N VAL A 370 6.45 -0.77 -20.72
CA VAL A 370 6.10 -0.81 -19.28
C VAL A 370 7.29 -1.29 -18.44
N VAL A 371 7.97 -2.36 -18.85
CA VAL A 371 9.12 -2.91 -18.11
C VAL A 371 10.31 -1.96 -18.17
N VAL A 372 10.66 -1.45 -19.36
CA VAL A 372 11.77 -0.51 -19.52
C VAL A 372 11.46 0.82 -18.85
N GLY A 373 10.22 1.31 -18.93
CA GLY A 373 9.79 2.51 -18.23
C GLY A 373 9.87 2.33 -16.72
N GLY A 374 9.32 1.26 -16.14
CA GLY A 374 9.37 1.04 -14.70
C GLY A 374 10.79 0.94 -14.13
N LEU A 375 11.66 0.13 -14.77
CA LEU A 375 13.08 0.04 -14.39
C LEU A 375 13.83 1.34 -14.64
N GLY A 376 13.52 2.02 -15.75
CA GLY A 376 14.08 3.33 -16.09
C GLY A 376 13.68 4.43 -15.11
N GLY A 377 12.47 4.37 -14.55
CA GLY A 377 12.03 5.28 -13.49
C GLY A 377 12.86 5.14 -12.23
N ILE A 378 13.09 3.90 -11.77
CA ILE A 378 13.99 3.62 -10.63
C ILE A 378 15.42 4.09 -10.95
N LEU A 379 15.93 3.80 -12.14
CA LEU A 379 17.24 4.29 -12.57
C LEU A 379 17.31 5.82 -12.62
N THR A 380 16.23 6.50 -12.99
CA THR A 380 16.19 7.96 -13.05
C THR A 380 16.28 8.58 -11.67
N VAL A 381 15.76 7.93 -10.62
CA VAL A 381 15.98 8.36 -9.23
C VAL A 381 17.46 8.29 -8.87
N PHE A 382 18.15 7.22 -9.24
CA PHE A 382 19.60 7.10 -9.04
C PHE A 382 20.37 8.18 -9.82
N LEU A 383 20.02 8.42 -11.08
CA LEU A 383 20.64 9.47 -11.90
C LEU A 383 20.40 10.87 -11.31
N PHE A 384 19.18 11.13 -10.82
CA PHE A 384 18.86 12.36 -10.11
C PHE A 384 19.73 12.50 -8.85
N GLY A 385 19.83 11.45 -8.03
CA GLY A 385 20.68 11.44 -6.84
C GLY A 385 22.16 11.69 -7.18
N LEU A 386 22.65 11.11 -8.28
CA LEU A 386 24.03 11.28 -8.73
C LEU A 386 24.31 12.72 -9.14
N VAL A 387 23.36 13.39 -9.80
CA VAL A 387 23.48 14.81 -10.15
C VAL A 387 23.30 15.72 -8.94
N TYR A 388 22.40 15.37 -8.02
CA TYR A 388 22.06 16.18 -6.84
C TYR A 388 23.18 16.18 -5.80
N TYR A 389 23.72 15.00 -5.48
CA TYR A 389 24.74 14.81 -4.46
C TYR A 389 26.17 14.75 -5.02
N GLY A 390 26.33 14.47 -6.32
CA GLY A 390 27.65 14.30 -6.95
C GLY A 390 28.36 12.98 -6.60
N ASN A 391 27.72 12.09 -5.84
CA ASN A 391 28.28 10.82 -5.36
C ASN A 391 27.34 9.65 -5.68
N ALA A 392 27.90 8.55 -6.20
CA ALA A 392 27.16 7.34 -6.50
C ALA A 392 26.66 6.60 -5.24
N GLN A 393 27.36 6.73 -4.11
CA GLN A 393 26.94 6.12 -2.85
C GLN A 393 25.66 6.79 -2.33
N GLU A 394 25.66 8.11 -2.19
CA GLU A 394 24.50 8.90 -1.75
C GLU A 394 23.31 8.76 -2.72
N ALA A 395 23.58 8.63 -4.02
CA ALA A 395 22.55 8.32 -5.01
C ALA A 395 21.91 6.93 -4.79
N GLY A 396 22.69 5.94 -4.39
CA GLY A 396 22.20 4.62 -4.00
C GLY A 396 21.41 4.65 -2.68
N GLU A 397 21.87 5.45 -1.72
CA GLU A 397 21.18 5.67 -0.45
C GLU A 397 19.84 6.40 -0.65
N LEU A 398 19.73 7.28 -1.65
CA LEU A 398 18.48 7.94 -2.03
C LEU A 398 17.43 6.96 -2.57
N LEU A 399 17.82 5.89 -3.28
CA LEU A 399 16.88 4.85 -3.72
C LEU A 399 16.20 4.14 -2.54
N LEU A 400 16.93 4.02 -1.43
CA LEU A 400 16.42 3.48 -0.18
C LEU A 400 15.86 4.56 0.75
N LEU A 401 15.84 5.82 0.29
CA LEU A 401 15.52 7.00 1.08
C LEU A 401 16.16 6.91 2.47
N GLN A 402 17.48 6.64 2.56
CA GLN A 402 18.15 6.39 3.85
C GLN A 402 17.99 7.55 4.84
N ASN A 403 18.00 8.79 4.33
CA ASN A 403 17.74 10.00 5.12
C ASN A 403 16.24 10.29 5.32
N GLY A 404 15.36 9.38 4.88
CA GLY A 404 13.91 9.47 4.96
C GLY A 404 13.36 10.78 4.38
N LEU A 405 12.45 11.39 5.14
CA LEU A 405 11.95 12.75 4.91
C LEU A 405 12.71 13.79 5.76
N TYR A 406 13.82 13.39 6.40
CA TYR A 406 14.49 14.12 7.48
C TYR A 406 15.62 15.04 7.01
N GLY A 407 16.00 14.96 5.73
CA GLY A 407 17.18 15.66 5.20
C GLY A 407 17.09 17.19 5.13
N ASN A 408 15.94 17.80 5.44
CA ASN A 408 15.67 19.24 5.21
C ASN A 408 16.12 19.71 3.80
N ASP A 409 16.04 18.82 2.81
CA ASP A 409 16.50 19.04 1.45
C ASP A 409 15.39 18.72 0.43
N TRP A 410 15.72 18.82 -0.85
CA TRP A 410 14.78 18.54 -1.95
C TRP A 410 14.96 17.14 -2.52
N SER A 411 15.73 16.28 -1.86
CA SER A 411 16.12 14.98 -2.41
C SER A 411 14.95 14.02 -2.51
N ALA A 412 14.17 13.87 -1.43
CA ALA A 412 13.00 13.01 -1.39
C ALA A 412 11.92 13.49 -2.38
N PHE A 413 11.65 14.79 -2.41
CA PHE A 413 10.75 15.38 -3.40
C PHE A 413 11.22 15.10 -4.84
N GLY A 414 12.50 15.35 -5.11
CA GLY A 414 13.12 15.11 -6.40
C GLY A 414 13.04 13.65 -6.82
N ALA A 415 13.24 12.70 -5.90
CA ALA A 415 13.09 11.27 -6.15
C ALA A 415 11.65 10.90 -6.58
N PHE A 416 10.63 11.40 -5.87
CA PHE A 416 9.22 11.15 -6.20
C PHE A 416 8.74 11.86 -7.47
N VAL A 417 9.43 12.90 -7.93
CA VAL A 417 9.20 13.49 -9.27
C VAL A 417 9.96 12.70 -10.34
N ALA A 418 11.22 12.35 -10.07
CA ALA A 418 12.10 11.65 -11.00
C ALA A 418 11.61 10.24 -11.34
N ALA A 419 11.03 9.51 -10.38
CA ALA A 419 10.50 8.17 -10.59
C ALA A 419 9.40 8.11 -11.69
N PRO A 420 8.26 8.80 -11.57
CA PRO A 420 7.20 8.75 -12.58
C PRO A 420 7.60 9.45 -13.89
N VAL A 421 8.29 10.59 -13.83
CA VAL A 421 8.71 11.34 -15.02
C VAL A 421 9.75 10.52 -15.80
N GLY A 422 10.77 10.03 -15.10
CA GLY A 422 11.77 9.13 -15.67
C GLY A 422 11.12 7.89 -16.26
N GLY A 423 10.18 7.27 -15.56
CA GLY A 423 9.51 6.07 -16.06
C GLY A 423 8.77 6.30 -17.38
N ILE A 424 8.09 7.44 -17.51
CA ILE A 424 7.43 7.82 -18.76
C ILE A 424 8.46 8.10 -19.86
N LEU A 425 9.53 8.85 -19.57
CA LEU A 425 10.58 9.18 -20.54
C LEU A 425 11.29 7.94 -21.08
N TRP A 426 11.68 7.01 -20.20
CA TRP A 426 12.28 5.74 -20.59
C TRP A 426 11.29 4.86 -21.35
N GLY A 427 10.01 4.85 -20.96
CA GLY A 427 8.95 4.15 -21.70
C GLY A 427 8.78 4.70 -23.12
N VAL A 428 8.78 6.03 -23.29
CA VAL A 428 8.72 6.68 -24.61
C VAL A 428 10.00 6.41 -25.41
N GLY A 429 11.17 6.44 -24.78
CA GLY A 429 12.43 6.05 -25.42
C GLY A 429 12.40 4.60 -25.91
N ALA A 430 11.85 3.68 -25.12
CA ALA A 430 11.65 2.28 -25.49
C ALA A 430 10.67 2.13 -26.66
N LEU A 431 9.60 2.93 -26.70
CA LEU A 431 8.66 2.98 -27.82
C LEU A 431 9.38 3.41 -29.11
N VAL A 432 10.12 4.52 -29.06
CA VAL A 432 10.86 5.05 -30.21
C VAL A 432 11.88 4.02 -30.71
N LEU A 433 12.62 3.38 -29.80
CA LEU A 433 13.58 2.33 -30.15
C LEU A 433 12.89 1.16 -30.84
N ARG A 434 11.80 0.64 -30.27
CA ARG A 434 11.05 -0.48 -30.86
C ARG A 434 10.51 -0.13 -32.24
N LEU A 435 9.87 1.03 -32.39
CA LEU A 435 9.31 1.46 -33.68
C LEU A 435 10.42 1.67 -34.72
N SER A 436 11.56 2.22 -34.33
CA SER A 436 12.72 2.41 -35.21
C SER A 436 13.27 1.08 -35.70
N VAL A 437 13.44 0.11 -34.80
CA VAL A 437 13.89 -1.25 -35.15
C VAL A 437 12.89 -1.94 -36.09
N GLN A 438 11.59 -1.86 -35.78
CA GLN A 438 10.53 -2.43 -36.63
C GLN A 438 10.48 -1.77 -38.01
N PHE A 439 10.69 -0.46 -38.09
CA PHE A 439 10.75 0.27 -39.35
C PHE A 439 11.96 -0.14 -40.20
N VAL A 440 13.15 -0.22 -39.59
CA VAL A 440 14.37 -0.68 -40.27
C VAL A 440 14.22 -2.13 -40.76
N MET A 441 13.67 -3.02 -39.93
CA MET A 441 13.42 -4.41 -40.33
C MET A 441 12.38 -4.52 -41.45
N ALA A 442 11.30 -3.74 -41.39
CA ALA A 442 10.29 -3.71 -42.45
C ALA A 442 10.90 -3.26 -43.78
N LYS A 443 11.71 -2.19 -43.76
CA LYS A 443 12.42 -1.68 -44.94
C LYS A 443 13.45 -2.68 -45.47
N ALA A 444 14.19 -3.35 -44.60
CA ALA A 444 15.19 -4.35 -45.00
C ALA A 444 14.56 -5.62 -45.59
N ARG A 445 13.37 -6.02 -45.12
CA ARG A 445 12.65 -7.21 -45.58
C ARG A 445 11.63 -6.92 -46.68
N GLY A 446 11.46 -5.66 -47.09
CA GLY A 446 10.46 -5.25 -48.09
C GLY A 446 9.00 -5.42 -47.63
N HIS A 447 8.75 -5.53 -46.33
CA HIS A 447 7.41 -5.67 -45.76
C HIS A 447 6.81 -4.30 -45.39
N ARG A 448 5.47 -4.20 -45.37
CA ARG A 448 4.78 -3.00 -44.87
C ARG A 448 5.00 -2.85 -43.36
N PHE A 449 5.24 -1.62 -42.91
CA PHE A 449 5.27 -1.29 -41.49
C PHE A 449 3.85 -1.27 -40.92
N ASP A 450 3.55 -2.20 -40.03
CA ASP A 450 2.23 -2.48 -39.45
C ASP A 450 2.18 -2.24 -37.93
N ALA A 451 3.29 -1.80 -37.32
CA ALA A 451 3.42 -1.66 -35.86
C ALA A 451 2.45 -0.65 -35.22
N LEU A 452 1.88 0.26 -36.02
CA LEU A 452 0.90 1.27 -35.60
C LEU A 452 -0.51 0.97 -36.11
N ASP A 453 -0.74 -0.18 -36.75
CA ASP A 453 -2.08 -0.57 -37.16
C ASP A 453 -2.89 -0.97 -35.92
N ARG A 454 -4.17 -0.56 -35.90
CA ARG A 454 -5.07 -0.91 -34.80
C ARG A 454 -5.27 -2.43 -34.78
N PRO A 455 -5.27 -3.07 -33.61
CA PRO A 455 -5.69 -4.47 -33.50
C PRO A 455 -7.11 -4.60 -34.09
N LEU A 456 -7.32 -5.59 -34.96
CA LEU A 456 -8.67 -5.94 -35.42
C LEU A 456 -9.50 -6.28 -34.18
N GLU A 457 -10.56 -5.52 -33.90
CA GLU A 457 -11.54 -5.87 -32.88
C GLU A 457 -12.04 -7.28 -33.22
N ARG A 458 -11.89 -8.24 -32.30
CA ARG A 458 -12.65 -9.48 -32.41
C ARG A 458 -14.11 -9.05 -32.43
N PRO A 459 -14.92 -9.48 -33.41
CA PRO A 459 -16.32 -9.11 -33.44
C PRO A 459 -16.90 -9.52 -32.09
N GLU A 460 -17.39 -8.54 -31.33
CA GLU A 460 -18.26 -8.79 -30.20
C GLU A 460 -19.33 -9.74 -30.73
N SER A 461 -19.38 -10.95 -30.19
CA SER A 461 -20.54 -11.81 -30.38
C SER A 461 -21.73 -10.94 -29.99
N ARG A 462 -22.56 -10.57 -30.97
CA ARG A 462 -23.82 -9.87 -30.76
C ARG A 462 -24.56 -10.63 -29.66
N GLU A 463 -24.47 -10.15 -28.43
CA GLU A 463 -25.40 -10.50 -27.38
C GLU A 463 -26.72 -9.91 -27.85
N THR A 464 -27.58 -10.80 -28.34
CA THR A 464 -29.01 -10.55 -28.37
C THR A 464 -29.43 -10.02 -27.00
N ASP A 465 -30.14 -8.90 -26.98
CA ASP A 465 -30.80 -8.31 -25.82
C ASP A 465 -31.73 -9.35 -25.13
N GLU A 466 -31.16 -10.24 -24.34
CA GLU A 466 -31.88 -10.99 -23.31
C GLU A 466 -31.27 -10.63 -21.95
N PRO A 467 -32.10 -10.28 -20.95
CA PRO A 467 -31.61 -9.89 -19.64
C PRO A 467 -30.78 -11.02 -19.01
N ALA A 468 -29.56 -10.68 -18.59
CA ALA A 468 -28.56 -11.55 -17.98
C ALA A 468 -28.97 -12.08 -16.59
N GLU A 469 -30.06 -12.83 -16.49
CA GLU A 469 -30.51 -13.46 -15.24
C GLU A 469 -30.06 -14.93 -15.08
N ASN A 470 -29.51 -15.58 -16.12
CA ASN A 470 -29.32 -17.04 -16.09
C ASN A 470 -27.88 -17.57 -16.22
N LEU A 471 -26.83 -16.74 -16.29
CA LEU A 471 -25.44 -17.23 -16.46
C LEU A 471 -24.60 -17.31 -15.18
N VAL A 472 -25.11 -16.90 -14.01
CA VAL A 472 -24.36 -16.91 -12.74
C VAL A 472 -24.34 -18.29 -12.05
N SER A 473 -25.01 -19.31 -12.58
CA SER A 473 -25.22 -20.57 -11.84
C SER A 473 -24.26 -21.74 -12.14
N ALA A 474 -23.39 -21.69 -13.15
CA ALA A 474 -22.73 -22.92 -13.65
C ALA A 474 -21.21 -23.06 -13.42
N THR A 475 -20.52 -22.07 -12.85
CA THR A 475 -19.06 -22.18 -12.65
C THR A 475 -18.57 -21.65 -11.30
N THR A 476 -19.40 -21.81 -10.26
CA THR A 476 -18.88 -21.83 -8.87
C THR A 476 -18.16 -23.16 -8.67
N GLY A 477 -16.93 -23.23 -9.18
CA GLY A 477 -15.99 -24.27 -8.82
C GLY A 477 -15.86 -24.28 -7.31
N LYS A 478 -16.25 -25.40 -6.70
CA LYS A 478 -16.13 -25.71 -5.29
C LYS A 478 -14.66 -25.65 -4.85
N PHE A 479 -14.11 -24.47 -4.61
CA PHE A 479 -12.93 -24.26 -3.76
C PHE A 479 -12.91 -22.79 -3.33
N PHE A 480 -13.50 -22.55 -2.17
CA PHE A 480 -13.17 -21.47 -1.25
C PHE A 480 -13.26 -22.06 0.14
#